data_AF-A0A963N3M2-F1
#
_entry.id   AF-A0A963N3M2-F1
#
_cell.length_a   1.000
_cell.length_b   1.000
_cell.length_c   1.000
_cell.angle_alpha   90.00
_cell.angle_beta   90.00
_cell.angle_gamma   90.00
#
_symmetry.space_group_name_H-M   'P 1'
#
loop_
_entity.id
_entity.type
_entity.pdbx_description
1 polymer ?
#
loop_
_entity_poly.entity_id
_entity_poly.type
_entity_poly.pdbx_seq_one_letter_code
_entity_poly.pdbx_strand_id
1 'polypeptide(L)'
;MSRSLFPRLIHPVGQSRSARTVEIFGWILLVEAPLLLFAPHWVAAVLQLPELSVQAANYFRLVGLLVGGLGMLYVVSGRLDAEGFVFASLLDRPLVPFIMAALWYFGIVPGPLALMFAISDGASFLWTLSAWRAERAAG
;
A
#
# COMPACT_ATOMS: atom_id res chain seq x y z
N MET A 1 -7.63 -19.43 -18.65
CA MET A 1 -7.81 -18.76 -17.34
C MET A 1 -8.95 -19.45 -16.60
N SER A 2 -8.70 -19.99 -15.41
CA SER A 2 -9.64 -20.85 -14.68
C SER A 2 -10.95 -20.13 -14.35
N ARG A 3 -12.09 -20.73 -14.70
CA ARG A 3 -13.46 -20.26 -14.35
C ARG A 3 -13.70 -20.15 -12.83
N SER A 4 -12.78 -20.64 -11.98
CA SER A 4 -12.88 -20.58 -10.51
C SER A 4 -12.37 -19.28 -9.87
N LEU A 5 -11.59 -18.45 -10.58
CA LEU A 5 -10.99 -17.24 -9.98
C LEU A 5 -11.95 -16.05 -9.97
N PHE A 6 -12.70 -15.87 -11.06
CA PHE A 6 -13.59 -14.72 -11.24
C PHE A 6 -14.69 -14.63 -10.16
N PRO A 7 -15.35 -15.74 -9.76
CA PRO A 7 -16.31 -15.70 -8.67
C PRO A 7 -15.68 -15.28 -7.33
N ARG A 8 -14.44 -15.71 -7.02
CA ARG A 8 -13.74 -15.32 -5.78
C ARG A 8 -13.33 -13.85 -5.76
N LEU A 9 -13.08 -13.26 -6.94
CA LEU A 9 -12.87 -11.81 -7.06
C LEU A 9 -14.13 -10.99 -6.77
N ILE A 10 -15.32 -11.53 -7.01
CA ILE A 10 -16.57 -10.80 -6.76
C ILE A 10 -17.06 -11.09 -5.33
N HIS A 11 -16.98 -12.35 -4.92
CA HIS A 11 -17.39 -12.87 -3.64
C HIS A 11 -16.21 -13.59 -2.96
N PRO A 12 -15.47 -12.92 -2.07
CA PRO A 12 -14.32 -13.51 -1.37
C PRO A 12 -14.79 -14.45 -0.25
N VAL A 13 -15.49 -15.52 -0.62
CA VAL A 13 -15.99 -16.54 0.31
C VAL A 13 -14.80 -17.30 0.89
N GLY A 14 -14.70 -17.34 2.22
CA GLY A 14 -13.61 -17.99 2.95
C GLY A 14 -12.33 -17.16 3.08
N GLN A 15 -12.37 -15.86 2.79
CA GLN A 15 -11.24 -14.96 2.98
C GLN A 15 -10.79 -14.89 4.45
N SER A 16 -9.49 -15.04 4.68
CA SER A 16 -8.87 -14.81 5.98
C SER A 16 -8.97 -13.34 6.40
N ARG A 17 -9.01 -13.07 7.71
CA ARG A 17 -8.92 -11.71 8.27
C ARG A 17 -7.63 -11.02 7.82
N SER A 18 -6.50 -11.74 7.75
CA SER A 18 -5.23 -11.19 7.28
C SER A 18 -5.25 -10.86 5.78
N ALA A 19 -5.88 -11.67 4.93
CA ALA A 19 -6.10 -11.30 3.53
C ALA A 19 -7.04 -10.10 3.38
N ARG A 20 -8.03 -9.96 4.27
CA ARG A 20 -8.94 -8.79 4.29
C ARG A 20 -8.20 -7.50 4.63
N THR A 21 -7.23 -7.51 5.56
CA THR A 21 -6.42 -6.30 5.83
C THR A 21 -5.56 -5.92 4.64
N VAL A 22 -5.03 -6.92 3.91
CA VAL A 22 -4.29 -6.70 2.66
C VAL A 22 -5.18 -6.10 1.58
N GLU A 23 -6.41 -6.59 1.41
CA GLU A 23 -7.38 -6.03 0.47
C GLU A 23 -7.70 -4.57 0.81
N ILE A 24 -8.01 -4.27 2.08
CA ILE A 24 -8.36 -2.91 2.51
C ILE A 24 -7.20 -1.94 2.24
N PHE A 25 -5.96 -2.34 2.55
CA PHE A 25 -4.79 -1.54 2.22
C PHE A 25 -4.65 -1.34 0.71
N GLY A 26 -4.92 -2.37 -0.11
CA GLY A 26 -4.97 -2.25 -1.56
C GLY A 26 -5.99 -1.22 -2.06
N TRP A 27 -7.18 -1.16 -1.45
CA TRP A 27 -8.17 -0.13 -1.77
C TRP A 27 -7.71 1.28 -1.39
N ILE A 28 -7.02 1.44 -0.26
CA ILE A 28 -6.42 2.73 0.13
C ILE A 28 -5.42 3.19 -0.95
N LEU A 29 -4.49 2.32 -1.35
CA LEU A 29 -3.53 2.61 -2.41
C LEU A 29 -4.22 2.96 -3.74
N LEU A 30 -5.28 2.25 -4.11
CA LEU A 30 -6.06 2.55 -5.33
C LEU A 30 -6.75 3.90 -5.29
N VAL A 31 -7.14 4.40 -4.11
CA VAL A 31 -7.73 5.74 -3.95
C VAL A 31 -6.64 6.82 -3.96
N GLU A 32 -5.48 6.55 -3.38
CA GLU A 32 -4.34 7.47 -3.36
C GLU A 32 -3.72 7.66 -4.76
N ALA A 33 -3.67 6.61 -5.57
CA ALA A 33 -3.05 6.62 -6.89
C ALA A 33 -3.60 7.71 -7.84
N PRO A 34 -4.93 7.88 -8.01
CA PRO A 34 -5.50 9.01 -8.78
C PRO A 34 -5.08 10.39 -8.26
N LEU A 35 -4.94 10.57 -6.94
CA LEU A 35 -4.53 11.85 -6.37
C LEU A 35 -3.08 12.17 -6.75
N LEU A 36 -2.19 11.18 -6.66
CA LEU A 36 -0.80 11.31 -7.09
C LEU A 36 -0.67 11.51 -8.62
N LEU A 37 -1.52 10.84 -9.40
CA LEU A 37 -1.47 10.85 -10.87
C LEU A 37 -2.05 12.13 -11.47
N PHE A 38 -3.20 12.60 -10.98
CA PHE A 38 -3.93 13.73 -11.57
C PHE A 38 -3.74 15.03 -10.81
N ALA A 39 -3.45 14.98 -9.51
CA ALA A 39 -3.37 16.15 -8.64
C ALA A 39 -2.08 16.22 -7.79
N PRO A 40 -0.87 16.08 -8.38
CA PRO A 40 0.38 16.03 -7.61
C PRO A 40 0.65 17.31 -6.80
N HIS A 41 0.27 18.48 -7.32
CA HIS A 41 0.44 19.75 -6.61
C HIS A 41 -0.51 19.88 -5.41
N TRP A 42 -1.71 19.30 -5.50
CA TRP A 42 -2.64 19.25 -4.38
C TRP A 42 -2.09 18.33 -3.27
N VAL A 43 -1.56 17.16 -3.64
CA VAL A 43 -0.89 16.26 -2.68
C VAL A 43 0.28 16.96 -2.01
N ALA A 44 1.13 17.66 -2.77
CA ALA A 44 2.23 18.45 -2.23
C ALA A 44 1.75 19.52 -1.25
N ALA A 45 0.66 20.23 -1.55
CA ALA A 45 0.09 21.23 -0.66
C ALA A 45 -0.43 20.63 0.66
N VAL A 46 -1.15 19.49 0.59
CA VAL A 46 -1.63 18.78 1.79
C VAL A 46 -0.47 18.32 2.65
N LEU A 47 0.61 17.82 2.04
CA LEU A 47 1.82 17.38 2.72
C LEU A 47 2.78 18.52 3.08
N GLN A 48 2.40 19.78 2.84
CA GLN A 48 3.23 20.96 3.09
C GLN A 48 4.63 20.87 2.47
N LEU A 49 4.71 20.26 1.28
CA LEU A 49 5.95 20.14 0.53
C LEU A 49 6.30 21.47 -0.15
N PRO A 50 7.59 21.71 -0.44
CA PRO A 50 7.98 22.79 -1.33
C PRO A 50 7.28 22.70 -2.69
N GLU A 51 7.20 23.82 -3.40
CA GLU A 51 6.61 23.87 -4.73
C GLU A 51 7.28 22.83 -5.65
N LEU A 52 6.46 21.99 -6.27
CA LEU A 52 6.96 20.93 -7.14
C LEU A 52 7.43 21.53 -8.46
N SER A 53 8.67 21.22 -8.84
CA SER A 53 9.09 21.40 -10.22
C SER A 53 8.26 20.50 -11.16
N VAL A 54 8.22 20.84 -12.45
CA VAL A 54 7.56 20.00 -13.47
C VAL A 54 8.06 18.56 -13.43
N GLN A 55 9.38 18.38 -13.22
CA GLN A 55 9.99 17.06 -13.12
C GLN A 55 9.54 16.32 -11.85
N ALA A 56 9.51 16.98 -10.69
CA ALA A 56 9.04 16.38 -9.45
C ALA A 56 7.56 15.98 -9.54
N ALA A 57 6.72 16.83 -10.14
CA ALA A 57 5.33 16.49 -10.40
C ALA A 57 5.20 15.24 -11.31
N ASN A 58 6.05 15.09 -12.32
CA ASN A 58 6.06 13.89 -13.16
C ASN A 58 6.49 12.63 -12.39
N TYR A 59 7.43 12.74 -11.45
CA TYR A 59 7.76 11.61 -10.57
C TYR A 59 6.59 11.23 -9.66
N PHE A 60 5.85 12.19 -9.11
CA PHE A 60 4.62 11.90 -8.37
C PHE A 60 3.62 11.12 -9.21
N ARG A 61 3.48 11.46 -10.50
CA ARG A 61 2.60 10.74 -11.43
C ARG A 61 3.05 9.30 -11.66
N LEU A 62 4.34 9.08 -11.88
CA LEU A 62 4.91 7.74 -12.03
C LEU A 62 4.75 6.91 -10.76
N VAL A 63 4.95 7.53 -9.59
CA VAL A 63 4.65 6.89 -8.30
C VAL A 63 3.16 6.58 -8.18
N GLY A 64 2.27 7.49 -8.59
CA GLY A 64 0.82 7.24 -8.63
C GLY A 64 0.45 6.04 -9.50
N LEU A 65 1.07 5.90 -10.67
CA LEU A 65 0.87 4.72 -11.54
C LEU A 65 1.35 3.43 -10.85
N LEU A 66 2.53 3.46 -10.23
CA LEU A 66 3.09 2.33 -9.48
C LEU A 66 2.19 1.95 -8.30
N VAL A 67 1.79 2.93 -7.48
CA VAL A 67 0.90 2.76 -6.32
C VAL A 67 -0.45 2.21 -6.77
N GLY A 68 -0.98 2.64 -7.91
CA GLY A 68 -2.22 2.09 -8.46
C GLY A 68 -2.08 0.63 -8.87
N GLY A 69 -0.96 0.28 -9.51
CA GLY A 69 -0.64 -1.12 -9.84
C GLY A 69 -0.51 -2.01 -8.60
N LEU A 70 0.21 -1.54 -7.58
CA LEU A 70 0.34 -2.23 -6.30
C LEU A 70 -1.02 -2.35 -5.59
N GLY A 71 -1.82 -1.28 -5.56
CA GLY A 71 -3.16 -1.31 -4.98
C GLY A 71 -4.04 -2.38 -5.61
N MET A 72 -4.05 -2.48 -6.95
CA MET A 72 -4.79 -3.52 -7.65
C MET A 72 -4.26 -4.93 -7.29
N LEU A 73 -2.94 -5.10 -7.24
CA LEU A 73 -2.32 -6.37 -6.86
C LEU A 73 -2.71 -6.79 -5.43
N TYR A 74 -2.77 -5.85 -4.50
CA TYR A 74 -3.18 -6.07 -3.11
C TYR A 74 -4.67 -6.41 -3.01
N VAL A 75 -5.54 -5.70 -3.73
CA VAL A 75 -6.98 -6.01 -3.78
C VAL A 75 -7.22 -7.41 -4.34
N VAL A 76 -6.60 -7.75 -5.48
CA VAL A 76 -6.76 -9.07 -6.11
C VAL A 76 -6.23 -10.16 -5.19
N SER A 77 -5.01 -10.00 -4.66
CA SER A 77 -4.40 -10.99 -3.78
C SER A 77 -5.18 -11.20 -2.50
N GLY A 78 -5.69 -10.13 -1.90
CA GLY A 78 -6.57 -10.20 -0.73
C GLY A 78 -7.89 -10.91 -1.04
N ARG A 79 -8.55 -10.58 -2.15
CA ARG A 79 -9.81 -11.24 -2.56
C ARG A 79 -9.65 -12.71 -2.91
N LEU A 80 -8.51 -13.09 -3.46
CA LEU A 80 -8.17 -14.47 -3.78
C LEU A 80 -7.65 -15.26 -2.57
N ASP A 81 -7.51 -14.61 -1.40
CA ASP A 81 -6.96 -15.19 -0.18
C ASP A 81 -5.57 -15.81 -0.41
N ALA A 82 -4.71 -15.08 -1.12
CA ALA A 82 -3.38 -15.55 -1.47
C ALA A 82 -2.44 -15.49 -0.26
N GLU A 83 -2.37 -16.57 0.53
CA GLU A 83 -1.55 -16.65 1.75
C GLU A 83 -0.08 -16.26 1.50
N GLY A 84 0.51 -16.71 0.39
CA GLY A 84 1.88 -16.35 0.03
C GLY A 84 2.09 -14.85 -0.17
N PHE A 85 1.07 -14.14 -0.66
CA PHE A 85 1.11 -12.69 -0.81
C PHE A 85 0.94 -11.97 0.53
N VAL A 86 0.05 -12.48 1.39
CA VAL A 86 -0.11 -11.95 2.76
C VAL A 86 1.24 -12.04 3.50
N PHE A 87 1.91 -13.19 3.44
CA PHE A 87 3.23 -13.37 4.02
C PHE A 87 4.28 -12.43 3.40
N ALA A 88 4.33 -12.31 2.08
CA ALA A 88 5.23 -11.38 1.41
C ALA A 88 5.00 -9.93 1.87
N SER A 89 3.74 -9.51 2.06
CA SER A 89 3.41 -8.16 2.54
C SER A 89 3.85 -7.92 3.99
N LEU A 90 3.92 -8.97 4.82
CA LEU A 90 4.48 -8.90 6.18
C LEU A 90 6.00 -8.75 6.19
N LEU A 91 6.69 -9.07 5.09
CA LEU A 91 8.12 -8.84 4.93
C LEU A 91 8.40 -7.46 4.33
N ASP A 92 7.63 -7.05 3.33
CA ASP A 92 7.84 -5.82 2.57
C ASP A 92 7.51 -4.55 3.38
N ARG A 93 6.27 -4.45 3.89
CA ARG A 93 5.77 -3.26 4.58
C ARG A 93 6.60 -2.78 5.79
N PRO A 94 7.14 -3.65 6.68
CA PRO A 94 7.96 -3.16 7.78
C PRO A 94 9.31 -2.60 7.32
N LEU A 95 9.77 -2.88 6.08
CA LEU A 95 10.99 -2.28 5.54
C LEU A 95 10.78 -0.81 5.16
N VAL A 96 9.57 -0.43 4.75
CA VAL A 96 9.26 0.92 4.26
C VAL A 96 9.60 2.00 5.30
N PRO A 97 9.22 1.91 6.59
CA PRO A 97 9.66 2.88 7.60
C PRO A 97 11.18 3.07 7.68
N PHE A 98 11.96 1.98 7.60
CA PHE A 98 13.42 2.05 7.67
C PHE A 98 14.02 2.68 6.41
N ILE A 99 13.50 2.31 5.24
CA ILE A 99 13.90 2.90 3.96
C ILE A 99 13.58 4.40 3.94
N MET A 100 12.37 4.78 4.33
CA MET A 100 11.93 6.18 4.37
C MET A 100 12.73 7.01 5.37
N ALA A 101 13.06 6.45 6.54
CA ALA A 101 13.93 7.09 7.51
C ALA A 101 15.35 7.34 6.94
N ALA A 102 15.93 6.36 6.24
CA ALA A 102 17.21 6.53 5.58
C ALA A 102 17.15 7.59 4.47
N LEU A 103 16.13 7.54 3.60
CA LEU A 103 15.95 8.51 2.51
C LEU A 103 15.76 9.94 3.04
N TRP A 104 15.05 10.11 4.15
CA TRP A 104 14.93 11.39 4.82
C TRP A 104 16.25 11.85 5.42
N TYR A 105 16.99 10.96 6.10
CA TYR A 105 18.30 11.28 6.69
C TYR A 105 19.32 11.76 5.64
N PHE A 106 19.31 11.16 4.45
CA PHE A 106 20.16 11.58 3.33
C PHE A 106 19.61 12.79 2.55
N GLY A 107 18.48 13.38 2.96
CA GLY A 107 17.88 14.54 2.30
C GLY A 107 17.29 14.24 0.90
N ILE A 108 17.07 12.96 0.57
CA ILE A 108 16.51 12.54 -0.72
C ILE A 108 14.99 12.73 -0.73
N VAL A 109 14.32 12.43 0.39
CA VAL A 109 12.87 12.52 0.52
C VAL A 109 12.50 13.55 1.60
N PRO A 110 11.50 14.42 1.36
CA PRO A 110 11.00 15.33 2.38
C PRO A 110 10.44 14.61 3.60
N GLY A 111 10.71 15.13 4.79
CA GLY A 111 10.25 14.54 6.06
C GLY A 111 8.75 14.23 6.13
N PRO A 112 7.83 15.13 5.71
CA PRO A 112 6.40 14.84 5.70
C PRO A 112 6.02 13.65 4.82
N LEU A 113 6.66 13.53 3.65
CA LEU A 113 6.43 12.43 2.73
C LEU A 113 6.95 11.11 3.30
N ALA A 114 8.17 11.11 3.83
CA ALA A 114 8.77 9.95 4.50
C ALA A 114 7.91 9.46 5.68
N LEU A 115 7.41 10.40 6.50
CA LEU A 115 6.55 10.10 7.64
C LEU A 115 5.21 9.51 7.22
N MET A 116 4.57 10.07 6.18
CA MET A 116 3.30 9.55 5.65
C MET A 116 3.43 8.09 5.22
N PHE A 117 4.46 7.75 4.43
CA PHE A 117 4.73 6.37 4.02
C PHE A 117 5.04 5.47 5.23
N ALA A 118 5.92 5.91 6.12
CA ALA A 118 6.29 5.14 7.31
C ALA A 118 5.08 4.80 8.19
N ILE A 119 4.17 5.76 8.40
CA ILE A 119 2.95 5.54 9.18
C ILE A 119 1.98 4.62 8.43
N SER A 120 1.74 4.86 7.14
CA SER A 120 0.79 4.06 6.34
C SER A 120 1.20 2.59 6.28
N ASP A 121 2.45 2.32 5.90
CA ASP A 121 2.98 0.96 5.80
C ASP A 121 3.18 0.33 7.18
N GLY A 122 3.69 1.08 8.16
CA GLY A 122 3.90 0.58 9.51
C GLY A 122 2.60 0.20 10.22
N ALA A 123 1.59 1.07 10.17
CA ALA A 123 0.28 0.79 10.77
C ALA A 123 -0.42 -0.38 10.08
N SER A 124 -0.39 -0.43 8.74
CA SER A 124 -1.02 -1.51 7.99
C SER A 124 -0.30 -2.86 8.18
N PHE A 125 1.02 -2.84 8.35
CA PHE A 125 1.82 -4.00 8.74
C PHE A 125 1.39 -4.52 10.12
N LEU A 126 1.36 -3.67 11.14
CA LEU A 126 0.98 -4.07 12.50
C LEU A 126 -0.44 -4.65 12.52
N TRP A 127 -1.35 -4.04 11.76
CA TRP A 127 -2.72 -4.54 11.63
C TRP A 127 -2.75 -5.94 10.98
N THR A 128 -2.06 -6.12 9.85
CA THR A 128 -2.00 -7.41 9.15
C THR A 128 -1.34 -8.49 10.00
N LEU A 129 -0.26 -8.15 10.71
CA LEU A 129 0.44 -9.04 11.62
C LEU A 129 -0.45 -9.49 12.79
N SER A 130 -1.21 -8.55 13.36
CA SER A 130 -2.15 -8.86 14.45
C SER A 130 -3.26 -9.82 14.00
N ALA A 131 -3.82 -9.60 12.80
CA ALA A 131 -4.84 -10.46 12.21
C ALA A 131 -4.28 -11.86 11.93
N TRP A 132 -3.10 -11.94 11.34
CA TRP A 132 -2.42 -13.19 11.01
C TRP A 132 -2.04 -14.02 12.24
N ARG A 133 -1.56 -13.36 13.31
CA ARG A 133 -1.28 -14.04 14.59
C ARG A 133 -2.55 -14.58 15.25
N ALA A 134 -3.64 -13.82 15.22
CA ALA A 134 -4.91 -14.25 15.79
C ALA A 134 -5.48 -15.47 15.05
N GLU A 135 -5.31 -15.54 13.73
CA GLU A 135 -5.71 -16.70 12.92
C GLU A 135 -4.93 -17.95 13.29
N ARG A 136 -3.60 -17.82 13.40
CA ARG A 136 -2.73 -18.95 13.77
C ARG A 136 -2.90 -19.44 15.21
N ALA A 137 -3.44 -18.61 16.10
CA ALA A 137 -3.76 -19.01 17.46
C ALA A 137 -5.14 -19.69 17.57
N ALA A 138 -6.00 -19.53 16.56
CA ALA A 138 -7.38 -20.04 16.57
C ALA A 138 -7.57 -21.31 15.72
N GLY A 139 -6.56 -21.70 14.94
CA GLY A 139 -6.49 -22.97 14.20
C GLY A 139 -5.59 -23.98 14.89
#